data_AF-A0A1R3UMP2-F1
#
_entry.id   AF-A0A1R3UMP2-F1
#
_cell.length_a   1.000
_cell.length_b   1.000
_cell.length_c   1.000
_cell.angle_alpha   90.00
_cell.angle_beta   90.00
_cell.angle_gamma   90.00
#
_symmetry.space_group_name_H-M   'P 1'
#
loop_
_entity.id
_entity.type
_entity.pdbx_description
1 polymer ?
#
loop_
_entity_poly.entity_id
_entity_poly.type
_entity_poly.pdbx_seq_one_letter_code
_entity_poly.pdbx_strand_id
1 'polypeptide(L)'
;MAKERFPLLINPNGLSLGLAGHTFFLDATDHRQVTTNVFGVTRVRRPLVREVERLTRPFDHNISDNFGILNWFCAFRGLVPIDWIIESMSRTPPAVMLPFKSHELTMVRALLRRVPQPILRRILAEDARTAMHVMRDTVRSMGRPDAQLVDLGLLPELIAGRGQKRIRSTRDLENLTRQLPFARLCSPRENRAVATMDTLASEARSRRAMDAYNHSVEQLERADTELVTWEQWKDPAVRERAEAFLTEYRLALKNAREREQAEAAERYRLKRIERERERATWATELTERVDGLTAGTFRVKVAVDAETLAHWGSVMNNCIGGYAHELGLDVFAAVVDEGERVRLNVQIQREEGIVQFLGKNNRDAIKELGSCGAQALLDAFTTAGIPVARHALGTEGLHVPVSA
;
A
#
# COMPACT_ATOMS: atom_id res chain seq x y z
N MET A 1 1.21 13.78 -75.54
CA MET A 1 -0.09 13.18 -75.16
C MET A 1 0.17 11.99 -74.26
N ALA A 2 0.26 12.22 -72.95
CA ALA A 2 0.44 11.16 -71.95
C ALA A 2 -0.92 10.53 -71.66
N LYS A 3 -1.08 9.25 -72.00
CA LYS A 3 -2.29 8.46 -71.67
C LYS A 3 -2.55 8.53 -70.17
N GLU A 4 -3.81 8.75 -69.83
CA GLU A 4 -4.37 8.86 -68.48
C GLU A 4 -3.79 7.77 -67.56
N ARG A 5 -2.96 8.19 -66.61
CA ARG A 5 -2.67 7.43 -65.39
C ARG A 5 -4.03 7.25 -64.69
N PHE A 6 -4.36 6.04 -64.23
CA PHE A 6 -5.59 5.71 -63.50
C PHE A 6 -6.23 6.94 -62.82
N PRO A 7 -7.46 7.35 -63.19
CA PRO A 7 -8.09 8.57 -62.63
C PRO A 7 -8.43 8.50 -61.13
N LEU A 8 -8.08 7.40 -60.46
CA LEU A 8 -8.59 7.01 -59.14
C LEU A 8 -7.92 7.72 -57.95
N LEU A 9 -7.04 8.68 -58.18
CA LEU A 9 -6.41 9.49 -57.12
C LEU A 9 -6.73 10.99 -57.21
N ILE A 10 -7.68 11.41 -58.06
CA ILE A 10 -8.13 12.80 -58.11
C ILE A 10 -9.46 12.91 -57.36
N ASN A 11 -9.39 13.14 -56.05
CA ASN A 11 -10.51 13.70 -55.31
C ASN A 11 -10.54 15.22 -55.61
N PRO A 12 -11.65 15.81 -56.10
CA PRO A 12 -11.74 17.24 -56.40
C PRO A 12 -11.54 18.14 -55.17
N ASN A 13 -11.59 17.59 -53.95
CA ASN A 13 -11.48 18.37 -52.71
C ASN A 13 -10.08 18.40 -52.07
N GLY A 14 -9.04 17.89 -52.74
CA GLY A 14 -7.64 18.06 -52.29
C GLY A 14 -7.29 17.43 -50.92
N LEU A 15 -8.20 16.66 -50.31
CA LEU A 15 -7.94 15.96 -49.07
C LEU A 15 -7.17 14.66 -49.36
N SER A 16 -5.92 14.64 -48.89
CA SER A 16 -5.07 13.47 -48.70
C SER A 16 -5.86 12.29 -48.11
N LEU A 17 -6.37 11.39 -48.96
CA LEU A 17 -6.88 10.09 -48.55
C LEU A 17 -5.76 9.37 -47.79
N GLY A 18 -6.04 8.96 -46.55
CA GLY A 18 -5.04 8.32 -45.68
C GLY A 18 -4.29 7.21 -46.42
N LEU A 19 -2.99 7.41 -46.61
CA LEU A 19 -2.07 6.61 -47.45
C LEU A 19 -1.97 5.10 -47.12
N ALA A 20 -2.67 4.61 -46.11
CA ALA A 20 -2.53 3.24 -45.60
C ALA A 20 -3.20 2.15 -46.47
N GLY A 21 -4.02 2.50 -47.47
CA GLY A 21 -4.74 1.54 -48.32
C GLY A 21 -4.42 1.55 -49.81
N HIS A 22 -3.62 2.51 -50.29
CA HIS A 22 -3.50 2.81 -51.72
C HIS A 22 -2.09 2.61 -52.28
N THR A 23 -1.14 2.11 -51.48
CA THR A 23 0.27 1.95 -51.90
C THR A 23 0.45 1.03 -53.10
N PHE A 24 -0.44 0.05 -53.30
CA PHE A 24 -0.39 -0.84 -54.47
C PHE A 24 -0.76 -0.15 -55.79
N PHE A 25 -1.44 0.98 -55.72
CA PHE A 25 -1.87 1.78 -56.87
C PHE A 25 -0.86 2.89 -57.19
N LEU A 26 0.03 3.22 -56.25
CA LEU A 26 1.15 4.11 -56.52
C LEU A 26 1.98 3.49 -57.64
N ASP A 27 2.18 4.25 -58.71
CA ASP A 27 2.91 3.88 -59.94
C ASP A 27 2.29 2.78 -60.81
N ALA A 28 1.06 2.34 -60.54
CA ALA A 28 0.38 1.35 -61.38
C ALA A 28 -0.29 2.00 -62.61
N THR A 29 -0.05 1.44 -63.80
CA THR A 29 -0.65 1.90 -65.07
C THR A 29 -1.86 1.09 -65.50
N ASP A 30 -1.99 -0.16 -65.04
CA ASP A 30 -3.12 -1.05 -65.31
C ASP A 30 -3.39 -1.99 -64.11
N HIS A 31 -4.53 -2.72 -64.13
CA HIS A 31 -4.86 -3.68 -63.08
C HIS A 31 -3.87 -4.84 -62.99
N ARG A 32 -3.10 -5.11 -64.05
CA ARG A 32 -2.04 -6.11 -64.03
C ARG A 32 -0.86 -5.66 -63.18
N GLN A 33 -0.48 -4.38 -63.25
CA GLN A 33 0.55 -3.78 -62.42
C GLN A 33 0.11 -3.72 -60.96
N VAL A 34 -1.15 -3.35 -60.68
CA VAL A 34 -1.72 -3.45 -59.32
C VAL A 34 -1.63 -4.88 -58.79
N THR A 35 -2.05 -5.86 -59.59
CA THR A 35 -1.97 -7.29 -59.22
C THR A 35 -0.53 -7.72 -58.94
N THR A 36 0.43 -7.21 -59.73
CA THR A 36 1.86 -7.46 -59.56
C THR A 36 2.38 -6.88 -58.25
N ASN A 37 1.99 -5.64 -57.93
CA ASN A 37 2.37 -4.97 -56.70
C ASN A 37 1.81 -5.73 -55.47
N VAL A 38 0.54 -6.14 -55.53
CA VAL A 38 -0.13 -6.86 -54.42
C VAL A 38 0.41 -8.27 -54.23
N PHE A 39 0.48 -9.09 -55.29
CA PHE A 39 0.72 -10.54 -55.18
C PHE A 39 2.10 -11.00 -55.65
N GLY A 40 2.86 -10.13 -56.32
CA GLY A 40 4.20 -10.40 -56.85
C GLY A 40 4.18 -11.00 -58.26
N VAL A 41 5.20 -10.66 -59.06
CA VAL A 41 5.34 -11.02 -60.48
C VAL A 41 5.09 -12.50 -60.77
N THR A 42 5.64 -13.39 -59.95
CA THR A 42 5.58 -14.85 -60.16
C THR A 42 4.18 -15.46 -59.98
N ARG A 43 3.23 -14.72 -59.39
CA ARG A 43 1.88 -15.20 -59.08
C ARG A 43 0.80 -14.55 -59.94
N VAL A 44 1.15 -13.57 -60.78
CA VAL A 44 0.20 -12.86 -61.63
C VAL A 44 -0.29 -13.78 -62.73
N ARG A 45 -1.61 -13.98 -62.78
CA ARG A 45 -2.29 -14.76 -63.81
C ARG A 45 -3.53 -14.00 -64.27
N ARG A 46 -3.98 -14.22 -65.52
CA ARG A 46 -5.16 -13.55 -66.08
C ARG A 46 -6.41 -13.64 -65.17
N PRO A 47 -6.76 -14.78 -64.56
CA PRO A 47 -7.92 -14.84 -63.67
C PRO A 47 -7.79 -13.95 -62.43
N LEU A 48 -6.59 -13.87 -61.84
CA LEU A 48 -6.34 -13.00 -60.70
C LEU A 48 -6.47 -11.51 -61.07
N VAL A 49 -5.95 -11.12 -62.23
CA VAL A 49 -6.06 -9.74 -62.74
C VAL A 49 -7.54 -9.35 -62.95
N ARG A 50 -8.35 -10.26 -63.50
CA ARG A 50 -9.79 -10.05 -63.68
C ARG A 50 -10.51 -9.84 -62.35
N GLU A 51 -10.18 -10.62 -61.33
CA GLU A 51 -10.79 -10.48 -60.00
C GLU A 51 -10.35 -9.19 -59.30
N VAL A 52 -9.07 -8.82 -59.41
CA VAL A 52 -8.58 -7.51 -58.92
C VAL A 52 -9.37 -6.39 -59.59
N GLU A 53 -9.48 -6.41 -60.92
CA GLU A 53 -10.26 -5.43 -61.67
C GLU A 53 -11.73 -5.40 -61.24
N ARG A 54 -12.39 -6.56 -61.12
CA ARG A 54 -13.80 -6.63 -60.71
C ARG A 54 -14.04 -6.03 -59.33
N LEU A 55 -13.15 -6.30 -58.37
CA LEU A 55 -13.29 -5.85 -56.98
C LEU A 55 -12.91 -4.37 -56.81
N THR A 56 -12.12 -3.80 -57.72
CA THR A 56 -11.69 -2.39 -57.64
C THR A 56 -12.39 -1.48 -58.64
N ARG A 57 -13.31 -2.00 -59.44
CA ARG A 57 -14.18 -1.18 -60.29
C ARG A 57 -15.11 -0.33 -59.42
N PRO A 58 -15.29 0.97 -59.75
CA PRO A 58 -16.28 1.81 -59.07
C PRO A 58 -17.67 1.21 -59.23
N PHE A 59 -18.38 1.00 -58.12
CA PHE A 59 -19.73 0.43 -58.13
C PHE A 59 -20.82 1.51 -58.23
N ASP A 60 -20.47 2.76 -57.92
CA ASP A 60 -21.33 3.94 -58.01
C ASP A 60 -20.47 5.21 -58.13
N HIS A 61 -20.91 6.22 -58.86
CA HIS A 61 -20.12 7.42 -59.17
C HIS A 61 -19.74 8.30 -57.96
N ASN A 62 -20.19 7.92 -56.75
CA ASN A 62 -20.03 8.69 -55.51
C ASN A 62 -19.23 7.99 -54.40
N ILE A 63 -18.64 6.80 -54.62
CA ILE A 63 -17.83 6.12 -53.58
C ILE A 63 -16.45 5.77 -54.15
N SER A 64 -15.47 6.64 -53.88
CA SER A 64 -14.10 6.55 -54.42
C SER A 64 -13.19 5.48 -53.76
N ASP A 65 -13.66 4.69 -52.80
CA ASP A 65 -12.75 4.09 -51.79
C ASP A 65 -12.76 2.56 -51.68
N ASN A 66 -13.02 1.83 -52.77
CA ASN A 66 -13.23 0.38 -52.71
C ASN A 66 -11.94 -0.50 -52.72
N PHE A 67 -10.77 0.11 -52.55
CA PHE A 67 -9.47 -0.58 -52.67
C PHE A 67 -9.06 -1.38 -51.44
N GLY A 68 -9.66 -1.07 -50.29
CA GLY A 68 -9.31 -1.69 -49.01
C GLY A 68 -9.49 -3.21 -48.98
N ILE A 69 -10.32 -3.77 -49.86
CA ILE A 69 -10.56 -5.20 -49.96
C ILE A 69 -9.32 -5.98 -50.44
N LEU A 70 -8.42 -5.35 -51.20
CA LEU A 70 -7.17 -5.98 -51.62
C LEU A 70 -6.20 -6.20 -50.45
N ASN A 71 -6.27 -5.37 -49.39
CA ASN A 71 -5.47 -5.57 -48.18
C ASN A 71 -5.77 -6.91 -47.52
N TRP A 72 -7.04 -7.31 -47.50
CA TRP A 72 -7.45 -8.61 -46.96
C TRP A 72 -6.78 -9.76 -47.71
N PHE A 73 -6.92 -9.81 -49.03
CA PHE A 73 -6.32 -10.89 -49.84
C PHE A 73 -4.78 -10.85 -49.82
N CYS A 74 -4.19 -9.66 -49.72
CA CYS A 74 -2.74 -9.50 -49.56
C CYS A 74 -2.22 -10.18 -48.29
N ALA A 75 -2.99 -10.21 -47.20
CA ALA A 75 -2.59 -10.88 -45.96
C ALA A 75 -2.32 -12.39 -46.15
N PHE A 76 -2.99 -13.03 -47.11
CA PHE A 76 -2.83 -14.45 -47.45
C PHE A 76 -1.73 -14.73 -48.49
N ARG A 77 -1.19 -13.69 -49.14
CA ARG A 77 -0.10 -13.84 -50.10
C ARG A 77 1.08 -14.57 -49.46
N GLY A 78 1.49 -15.67 -50.09
CA GLY A 78 2.61 -16.48 -49.61
C GLY A 78 2.20 -17.60 -48.65
N LEU A 79 1.01 -17.54 -48.07
CA LEU A 79 0.54 -18.49 -47.06
C LEU A 79 -0.33 -19.60 -47.66
N VAL A 80 -1.03 -19.31 -48.76
CA VAL A 80 -1.91 -20.25 -49.47
C VAL A 80 -1.62 -20.26 -50.98
N PRO A 81 -2.08 -21.31 -51.71
CA PRO A 81 -2.14 -21.31 -53.17
C PRO A 81 -2.92 -20.11 -53.72
N ILE A 82 -2.44 -19.54 -54.83
CA ILE A 82 -3.08 -18.37 -55.45
C ILE A 82 -4.51 -18.66 -55.93
N ASP A 83 -4.78 -19.91 -56.32
CA ASP A 83 -6.09 -20.32 -56.84
C ASP A 83 -7.18 -20.26 -55.74
N TRP A 84 -6.83 -20.46 -54.46
CA TRP A 84 -7.77 -20.27 -53.35
C TRP A 84 -8.11 -18.79 -53.12
N ILE A 85 -7.15 -17.88 -53.37
CA ILE A 85 -7.39 -16.44 -53.30
C ILE A 85 -8.32 -16.02 -54.44
N ILE A 86 -8.10 -16.52 -55.66
CA ILE A 86 -8.97 -16.26 -56.81
C ILE A 86 -10.39 -16.76 -56.54
N GLU A 87 -10.53 -18.00 -56.03
CA GLU A 87 -11.82 -18.57 -55.64
C GLU A 87 -12.55 -17.70 -54.61
N SER A 88 -11.85 -17.28 -53.55
CA SER A 88 -12.39 -16.41 -52.52
C SER A 88 -12.79 -15.02 -53.04
N MET A 89 -11.93 -14.41 -53.88
CA MET A 89 -12.23 -13.15 -54.55
C MET A 89 -13.52 -13.26 -55.36
N SER A 90 -13.68 -14.30 -56.18
CA SER A 90 -14.86 -14.49 -57.04
C SER A 90 -16.20 -14.54 -56.30
N ARG A 91 -16.19 -15.03 -55.05
CA ARG A 91 -17.37 -15.08 -54.16
C ARG A 91 -17.63 -13.78 -53.43
N THR A 92 -16.66 -12.87 -53.41
CA THR A 92 -16.72 -11.63 -52.65
C THR A 92 -17.49 -10.57 -53.43
N PRO A 93 -18.55 -9.98 -52.84
CA PRO A 93 -19.27 -8.92 -53.50
C PRO A 93 -18.39 -7.66 -53.63
N PRO A 94 -18.53 -6.92 -54.74
CA PRO A 94 -17.67 -5.77 -55.03
C PRO A 94 -17.81 -4.62 -54.03
N ALA A 95 -18.84 -4.56 -53.18
CA ALA A 95 -19.10 -3.44 -52.26
C ALA A 95 -18.74 -3.73 -50.77
N VAL A 96 -17.76 -4.58 -50.49
CA VAL A 96 -17.33 -4.85 -49.09
C VAL A 96 -16.22 -3.87 -48.69
N MET A 97 -16.59 -2.77 -48.04
CA MET A 97 -15.65 -1.75 -47.57
C MET A 97 -15.35 -1.87 -46.08
N LEU A 98 -14.17 -2.38 -45.74
CA LEU A 98 -13.65 -2.44 -44.37
C LEU A 98 -12.12 -2.30 -44.40
N PRO A 99 -11.55 -1.08 -44.38
CA PRO A 99 -10.11 -0.90 -44.40
C PRO A 99 -9.46 -1.33 -43.07
N PHE A 100 -8.41 -2.14 -43.14
CA PHE A 100 -7.46 -2.32 -42.04
C PHE A 100 -6.48 -1.14 -42.01
N LYS A 101 -6.11 -0.66 -40.82
CA LYS A 101 -4.95 0.22 -40.65
C LYS A 101 -3.65 -0.57 -40.93
N SER A 102 -2.56 0.11 -41.29
CA SER A 102 -1.28 -0.58 -41.64
C SER A 102 -0.76 -1.50 -40.52
N HIS A 103 -0.89 -1.09 -39.25
CA HIS A 103 -0.52 -1.93 -38.12
C HIS A 103 -1.47 -3.13 -37.92
N GLU A 104 -2.79 -2.94 -38.11
CA GLU A 104 -3.78 -4.02 -38.06
C GLU A 104 -3.47 -5.08 -39.13
N LEU A 105 -3.14 -4.66 -40.35
CA LEU A 105 -2.76 -5.57 -41.44
C LEU A 105 -1.49 -6.36 -41.12
N THR A 106 -0.50 -5.70 -40.50
CA THR A 106 0.75 -6.34 -40.06
C THR A 106 0.48 -7.41 -39.01
N MET A 107 -0.40 -7.11 -38.04
CA MET A 107 -0.82 -8.04 -37.00
C MET A 107 -1.66 -9.20 -37.54
N VAL A 108 -2.60 -8.93 -38.46
CA VAL A 108 -3.38 -9.97 -39.14
C VAL A 108 -2.42 -10.94 -39.85
N ARG A 109 -1.45 -10.41 -40.60
CA ARG A 109 -0.45 -11.23 -41.29
C ARG A 109 0.43 -12.03 -40.32
N ALA A 110 0.82 -11.45 -39.19
CA ALA A 110 1.60 -12.14 -38.16
C ALA A 110 0.84 -13.31 -37.55
N LEU A 111 -0.47 -13.15 -37.34
CA LEU A 111 -1.38 -14.18 -36.86
C LEU A 111 -1.52 -15.30 -37.89
N LEU A 112 -1.91 -14.96 -39.13
CA LEU A 112 -2.15 -15.94 -40.19
C LEU A 112 -0.91 -16.78 -40.55
N ARG A 113 0.30 -16.23 -40.41
CA ARG A 113 1.57 -16.97 -40.62
C ARG A 113 1.73 -18.21 -39.73
N ARG A 114 1.04 -18.24 -38.59
CA ARG A 114 1.13 -19.32 -37.59
C ARG A 114 -0.05 -20.29 -37.69
N VAL A 115 -0.94 -20.07 -38.64
CA VAL A 115 -2.15 -20.88 -38.84
C VAL A 115 -1.89 -21.88 -39.98
N PRO A 116 -2.14 -23.19 -39.75
CA PRO A 116 -2.03 -24.20 -40.80
C PRO A 116 -2.91 -23.92 -42.03
N GLN A 117 -2.42 -24.29 -43.22
CA GLN A 117 -3.10 -24.08 -44.50
C GLN A 117 -4.56 -24.57 -44.56
N PRO A 118 -4.94 -25.74 -43.99
CA PRO A 118 -6.33 -26.19 -44.01
C PRO A 118 -7.30 -25.22 -43.31
N ILE A 119 -6.83 -24.52 -42.27
CA ILE A 119 -7.62 -23.52 -41.55
C ILE A 119 -7.66 -22.22 -42.35
N LEU A 120 -6.53 -21.78 -42.91
CA LEU A 120 -6.49 -20.62 -43.82
C LEU A 120 -7.45 -20.77 -45.00
N ARG A 121 -7.59 -22.00 -45.56
CA ARG A 121 -8.56 -22.29 -46.62
C ARG A 121 -10.00 -22.05 -46.17
N ARG A 122 -10.36 -22.47 -44.95
CA ARG A 122 -11.72 -22.28 -44.41
C ARG A 122 -12.00 -20.81 -44.13
N ILE A 123 -11.02 -20.09 -43.59
CA ILE A 123 -11.09 -18.64 -43.37
C ILE A 123 -11.30 -17.90 -44.70
N LEU A 124 -10.59 -18.28 -45.76
CA LEU A 124 -10.78 -17.70 -47.09
C LEU A 124 -12.13 -18.05 -47.72
N ALA A 125 -12.75 -19.18 -47.34
CA ALA A 125 -14.05 -19.58 -47.84
C ALA A 125 -15.22 -18.91 -47.08
N GLU A 126 -14.96 -18.28 -45.95
CA GLU A 126 -15.93 -17.52 -45.16
C GLU A 126 -16.35 -16.23 -45.89
N ASP A 127 -17.51 -15.68 -45.54
CA ASP A 127 -17.92 -14.36 -46.00
C ASP A 127 -16.85 -13.32 -45.63
N ALA A 128 -16.32 -12.62 -46.64
CA ALA A 128 -15.17 -11.74 -46.47
C ALA A 128 -15.48 -10.59 -45.49
N ARG A 129 -16.72 -10.06 -45.47
CA ARG A 129 -17.12 -8.99 -44.56
C ARG A 129 -17.04 -9.48 -43.10
N THR A 130 -17.62 -10.64 -42.83
CA THR A 130 -17.62 -11.27 -41.51
C THR A 130 -16.20 -11.59 -41.05
N ALA A 131 -15.40 -12.23 -41.92
CA ALA A 131 -14.02 -12.60 -41.62
C ALA A 131 -13.14 -11.37 -41.32
N MET A 132 -13.30 -10.28 -42.09
CA MET A 132 -12.54 -9.04 -41.87
C MET A 132 -12.90 -8.34 -40.56
N HIS A 133 -14.20 -8.30 -40.19
CA HIS A 133 -14.64 -7.74 -38.92
C HIS A 133 -14.04 -8.49 -37.73
N VAL A 134 -14.20 -9.81 -37.72
CA VAL A 134 -13.69 -10.66 -36.63
C VAL A 134 -12.18 -10.55 -36.51
N MET A 135 -11.46 -10.59 -37.63
CA MET A 135 -10.00 -10.47 -37.62
C MET A 135 -9.52 -9.10 -37.14
N ARG A 136 -10.26 -8.03 -37.45
CA ARG A 136 -9.95 -6.68 -36.96
C ARG A 136 -10.12 -6.58 -35.46
N ASP A 137 -11.23 -7.07 -34.94
CA ASP A 137 -11.51 -7.05 -33.51
C ASP A 137 -10.49 -7.92 -32.75
N THR A 138 -10.13 -9.06 -33.35
CA THR A 138 -9.05 -9.94 -32.85
C THR A 138 -7.74 -9.16 -32.72
N VAL A 139 -7.24 -8.54 -33.79
CA VAL A 139 -5.93 -7.85 -33.71
C VAL A 139 -5.94 -6.59 -32.86
N ARG A 140 -7.09 -5.90 -32.73
CA ARG A 140 -7.26 -4.79 -31.77
C ARG A 140 -7.20 -5.28 -30.33
N SER A 141 -7.81 -6.43 -30.05
CA SER A 141 -7.74 -7.04 -28.72
C SER A 141 -6.32 -7.51 -28.36
N MET A 142 -5.51 -7.86 -29.38
CA MET A 142 -4.13 -8.29 -29.19
C MET A 142 -3.13 -7.15 -28.99
N GLY A 143 -3.49 -5.90 -29.31
CA GLY A 143 -2.60 -4.74 -29.27
C GLY A 143 -3.26 -3.56 -28.56
N ARG A 144 -3.11 -3.49 -27.23
CA ARG A 144 -3.32 -2.24 -26.49
C ARG A 144 -2.03 -1.39 -26.53
N PRO A 145 -2.12 -0.05 -26.43
CA PRO A 145 -0.95 0.83 -26.37
C PRO A 145 0.03 0.54 -25.21
N ASP A 146 -0.44 -0.15 -24.17
CA ASP A 146 0.31 -0.37 -22.92
C ASP A 146 1.29 -1.59 -22.96
N ALA A 147 1.85 -1.88 -24.14
CA ALA A 147 2.95 -2.84 -24.35
C ALA A 147 2.67 -4.33 -24.01
N GLN A 148 1.40 -4.74 -23.89
CA GLN A 148 1.04 -6.16 -23.76
C GLN A 148 0.64 -6.71 -25.14
N LEU A 149 1.52 -7.51 -25.74
CA LEU A 149 1.24 -8.26 -26.96
C LEU A 149 0.96 -9.72 -26.60
N VAL A 150 -0.05 -10.28 -27.25
CA VAL A 150 -0.39 -11.71 -27.08
C VAL A 150 0.75 -12.58 -27.64
N ASP A 151 1.19 -13.60 -26.90
CA ASP A 151 2.24 -14.52 -27.37
C ASP A 151 1.71 -15.42 -28.49
N LEU A 152 1.84 -14.95 -29.72
CA LEU A 152 1.48 -15.72 -30.90
C LEU A 152 2.35 -16.98 -31.08
N GLY A 153 3.49 -17.12 -30.38
CA GLY A 153 4.34 -18.30 -30.43
C GLY A 153 3.61 -19.59 -30.02
N LEU A 154 2.66 -19.49 -29.09
CA LEU A 154 1.90 -20.64 -28.56
C LEU A 154 0.66 -20.98 -29.40
N LEU A 155 0.31 -20.16 -30.39
CA LEU A 155 -0.87 -20.38 -31.23
C LEU A 155 -0.85 -21.73 -31.98
N PRO A 156 0.27 -22.17 -32.59
CA PRO A 156 0.35 -23.49 -33.21
C PRO A 156 0.05 -24.64 -32.24
N GLU A 157 0.50 -24.53 -30.98
CA GLU A 157 0.27 -25.55 -29.94
C GLU A 157 -1.21 -25.60 -29.53
N LEU A 158 -1.85 -24.44 -29.34
CA LEU A 158 -3.28 -24.37 -29.07
C LEU A 158 -4.11 -24.95 -30.22
N ILE A 159 -3.70 -24.68 -31.47
CA ILE A 159 -4.34 -25.25 -32.66
C ILE A 159 -4.18 -26.77 -32.69
N ALA A 160 -3.00 -27.28 -32.36
CA ALA A 160 -2.73 -28.71 -32.29
C ALA A 160 -3.57 -29.38 -31.19
N GLY A 161 -3.60 -28.82 -29.98
CA GLY A 161 -4.37 -29.33 -28.84
C GLY A 161 -5.88 -29.32 -29.06
N ARG A 162 -6.43 -28.29 -29.71
CA ARG A 162 -7.87 -28.24 -30.08
C ARG A 162 -8.19 -29.15 -31.27
N GLY A 163 -7.19 -29.46 -32.09
CA GLY A 163 -7.33 -30.22 -33.33
C GLY A 163 -7.80 -29.36 -34.50
N GLN A 164 -7.02 -29.36 -35.59
CA GLN A 164 -7.24 -28.49 -36.76
C GLN A 164 -8.64 -28.62 -37.39
N LYS A 165 -9.30 -29.79 -37.29
CA LYS A 165 -10.66 -30.02 -37.84
C LYS A 165 -11.75 -29.26 -37.08
N ARG A 166 -11.48 -28.83 -35.83
CA ARG A 166 -12.44 -28.12 -34.97
C ARG A 166 -12.40 -26.60 -35.15
N ILE A 167 -11.43 -26.07 -35.89
CA ILE A 167 -11.30 -24.63 -36.18
C ILE A 167 -11.87 -24.40 -37.58
N ARG A 168 -13.10 -23.90 -37.66
CA ARG A 168 -13.87 -23.81 -38.90
C ARG A 168 -14.04 -22.38 -39.41
N SER A 169 -13.88 -21.39 -38.55
CA SER A 169 -14.15 -19.98 -38.85
C SER A 169 -13.09 -19.04 -38.29
N THR A 170 -13.11 -17.78 -38.73
CA THR A 170 -12.35 -16.70 -38.12
C THR A 170 -12.69 -16.51 -36.64
N ARG A 171 -13.94 -16.77 -36.23
CA ARG A 171 -14.37 -16.68 -34.83
C ARG A 171 -13.78 -17.76 -33.94
N ASP A 172 -13.58 -18.97 -34.47
CA ASP A 172 -12.85 -20.03 -33.73
C ASP A 172 -11.40 -19.63 -33.49
N LEU A 173 -10.79 -18.96 -34.48
CA LEU A 173 -9.42 -18.46 -34.38
C LEU A 173 -9.32 -17.29 -33.39
N GLU A 174 -10.27 -16.35 -33.41
CA GLU A 174 -10.40 -15.30 -32.39
C GLU A 174 -10.46 -15.91 -30.98
N ASN A 175 -11.36 -16.88 -30.76
CA ASN A 175 -11.52 -17.53 -29.46
C ASN A 175 -10.21 -18.19 -28.98
N LEU A 176 -9.44 -18.79 -29.89
CA LEU A 176 -8.13 -19.34 -29.55
C LEU A 176 -7.12 -18.25 -29.21
N THR A 177 -7.12 -17.15 -29.95
CA THR A 177 -6.18 -16.06 -29.70
C THR A 177 -6.45 -15.34 -28.38
N ARG A 178 -7.71 -15.31 -27.92
CA ARG A 178 -8.08 -14.80 -26.59
C ARG A 178 -7.62 -15.70 -25.43
N GLN A 179 -7.30 -16.96 -25.70
CA GLN A 179 -6.80 -17.92 -24.69
C GLN A 179 -5.27 -17.86 -24.53
N LEU A 180 -4.58 -17.14 -25.42
CA LEU A 180 -3.14 -17.01 -25.36
C LEU A 180 -2.74 -16.11 -24.18
N PRO A 181 -1.67 -16.48 -23.44
CA PRO A 181 -1.15 -15.61 -22.40
C PRO A 181 -0.59 -14.33 -23.00
N PHE A 182 -0.68 -13.23 -22.24
CA PHE A 182 0.03 -12.00 -22.57
C PHE A 182 1.52 -12.22 -22.31
N ALA A 183 2.36 -12.01 -23.34
CA ALA A 183 3.80 -11.95 -23.16
C ALA A 183 4.28 -10.52 -23.35
N ARG A 184 5.05 -10.00 -22.39
CA ARG A 184 5.86 -8.81 -22.64
C ARG A 184 6.92 -9.20 -23.67
N LEU A 185 6.73 -8.80 -24.92
CA LEU A 185 7.75 -8.95 -25.96
C LEU A 185 8.83 -7.90 -25.74
N CYS A 186 9.78 -8.17 -24.84
CA CYS A 186 11.06 -7.48 -24.87
C CYS A 186 11.87 -8.06 -26.04
N SER A 187 12.23 -7.21 -27.00
CA SER A 187 13.18 -7.59 -28.06
C SER A 187 14.51 -8.08 -27.46
N PRO A 188 15.34 -8.85 -28.19
CA PRO A 188 16.67 -9.25 -27.70
C PRO A 188 17.59 -8.09 -27.30
N ARG A 189 17.33 -6.87 -27.82
CA ARG A 189 18.03 -5.64 -27.44
C ARG A 189 17.50 -5.09 -26.11
N GLU A 190 16.19 -5.14 -25.90
CA GLU A 190 15.56 -4.74 -24.64
C GLU A 190 15.84 -5.76 -23.52
N ASN A 191 15.89 -7.06 -23.81
CA ASN A 191 16.32 -8.07 -22.82
C ASN A 191 17.76 -7.83 -22.37
N ARG A 192 18.66 -7.46 -23.29
CA ARG A 192 20.03 -7.07 -22.94
C ARG A 192 20.04 -5.79 -22.11
N ALA A 193 19.26 -4.78 -22.49
CA ALA A 193 19.16 -3.53 -21.73
C ALA A 193 18.61 -3.77 -20.31
N VAL A 194 17.56 -4.58 -20.17
CA VAL A 194 16.98 -4.95 -18.87
C VAL A 194 17.98 -5.75 -18.04
N ALA A 195 18.65 -6.76 -18.62
CA ALA A 195 19.68 -7.52 -17.91
C ALA A 195 20.84 -6.60 -17.45
N THR A 196 21.30 -5.67 -18.30
CA THR A 196 22.31 -4.68 -17.91
C THR A 196 21.81 -3.76 -16.80
N MET A 197 20.57 -3.28 -16.87
CA MET A 197 19.97 -2.47 -15.80
C MET A 197 19.84 -3.25 -14.50
N ASP A 198 19.46 -4.52 -14.55
CA ASP A 198 19.36 -5.39 -13.38
C ASP A 198 20.72 -5.66 -12.76
N THR A 199 21.76 -5.90 -13.57
CA THR A 199 23.14 -6.02 -13.11
C THR A 199 23.61 -4.72 -12.45
N LEU A 200 23.43 -3.57 -13.10
CA LEU A 200 23.80 -2.26 -12.54
C LEU A 200 23.04 -1.96 -11.25
N ALA A 201 21.75 -2.29 -11.19
CA ALA A 201 20.94 -2.13 -9.99
C ALA A 201 21.41 -3.07 -8.87
N SER A 202 21.82 -4.30 -9.20
CA SER A 202 22.39 -5.26 -8.24
C SER A 202 23.73 -4.81 -7.68
N GLU A 203 24.62 -4.29 -8.55
CA GLU A 203 25.89 -3.68 -8.14
C GLU A 203 25.65 -2.46 -7.26
N ALA A 204 24.74 -1.56 -7.64
CA ALA A 204 24.39 -0.38 -6.85
C ALA A 204 23.84 -0.77 -5.47
N ARG A 205 22.98 -1.80 -5.38
CA ARG A 205 22.50 -2.33 -4.09
C ARG A 205 23.65 -2.91 -3.26
N SER A 206 24.53 -3.68 -3.88
CA SER A 206 25.67 -4.30 -3.20
C SER A 206 26.64 -3.24 -2.66
N ARG A 207 26.86 -2.16 -3.43
CA ARG A 207 27.73 -1.05 -3.03
C ARG A 207 27.13 -0.25 -1.88
N ARG A 208 25.83 0.02 -1.90
CA ARG A 208 25.13 0.61 -0.75
C ARG A 208 25.22 -0.25 0.51
N ALA A 209 25.15 -1.57 0.37
CA ALA A 209 25.29 -2.49 1.51
C ALA A 209 26.71 -2.42 2.11
N MET A 210 27.74 -2.35 1.27
CA MET A 210 29.12 -2.12 1.69
C MET A 210 29.28 -0.77 2.40
N ASP A 211 28.77 0.31 1.82
CA ASP A 211 28.85 1.65 2.40
C ASP A 211 28.14 1.70 3.76
N ALA A 212 26.97 1.05 3.87
CA ALA A 212 26.24 0.94 5.13
C ALA A 212 27.01 0.13 6.19
N TYR A 213 27.72 -0.94 5.78
CA TYR A 213 28.60 -1.70 6.65
C TYR A 213 29.77 -0.83 7.15
N ASN A 214 30.53 -0.21 6.23
CA ASN A 214 31.67 0.63 6.57
C ASN A 214 31.27 1.79 7.48
N HIS A 215 30.16 2.45 7.16
CA HIS A 215 29.62 3.51 8.00
C HIS A 215 29.24 3.01 9.40
N SER A 216 28.66 1.81 9.50
CA SER A 216 28.37 1.20 10.80
C SER A 216 29.64 0.94 11.58
N VAL A 217 30.68 0.37 10.94
CA VAL A 217 31.99 0.09 11.55
C VAL A 217 32.68 1.36 12.04
N GLU A 218 32.69 2.43 11.25
CA GLU A 218 33.25 3.74 11.63
C GLU A 218 32.60 4.28 12.91
N GLN A 219 31.27 4.14 13.05
CA GLN A 219 30.55 4.56 14.25
C GLN A 219 30.87 3.71 15.49
N LEU A 220 31.39 2.48 15.33
CA LEU A 220 31.67 1.61 16.47
C LEU A 220 32.97 1.97 17.19
N GLU A 221 33.82 2.82 16.60
CA GLU A 221 35.16 3.18 17.11
C GLU A 221 36.01 1.97 17.55
N ARG A 222 35.74 0.79 16.99
CA ARG A 222 36.46 -0.45 17.32
C ARG A 222 37.72 -0.55 16.47
N ALA A 223 38.87 -0.43 17.13
CA ALA A 223 40.20 -0.48 16.50
C ALA A 223 40.47 -1.75 15.67
N ASP A 224 39.76 -2.86 15.93
CA ASP A 224 40.05 -4.17 15.33
C ASP A 224 39.15 -4.52 14.13
N THR A 225 38.23 -3.64 13.71
CA THR A 225 37.34 -3.91 12.57
C THR A 225 37.73 -3.09 11.36
N GLU A 226 38.29 -3.75 10.35
CA GLU A 226 38.74 -3.09 9.12
C GLU A 226 37.57 -2.75 8.19
N LEU A 227 37.68 -1.59 7.53
CA LEU A 227 36.78 -1.20 6.46
C LEU A 227 37.03 -2.05 5.23
N VAL A 228 35.96 -2.41 4.54
CA VAL A 228 36.02 -3.30 3.37
C VAL A 228 35.97 -2.48 2.09
N THR A 229 36.85 -2.78 1.15
CA THR A 229 36.87 -2.17 -0.19
C THR A 229 35.88 -2.86 -1.14
N TRP A 230 35.52 -2.22 -2.24
CA TRP A 230 34.60 -2.80 -3.23
C TRP A 230 35.11 -4.13 -3.81
N GLU A 231 36.41 -4.25 -4.05
CA GLU A 231 37.00 -5.49 -4.59
C GLU A 231 36.91 -6.65 -3.59
N GLN A 232 37.08 -6.37 -2.30
CA GLN A 232 36.87 -7.37 -1.23
C GLN A 232 35.38 -7.69 -1.05
N TRP A 233 34.48 -6.71 -1.17
CA TRP A 233 33.03 -6.90 -1.01
C TRP A 233 32.39 -7.77 -2.10
N LYS A 234 33.04 -7.91 -3.27
CA LYS A 234 32.58 -8.84 -4.31
C LYS A 234 32.64 -10.30 -3.85
N ASP A 235 33.53 -10.64 -2.92
CA ASP A 235 33.61 -11.98 -2.34
C ASP A 235 32.40 -12.25 -1.42
N PRO A 236 31.55 -13.24 -1.73
CA PRO A 236 30.43 -13.63 -0.86
C PRO A 236 30.85 -13.93 0.59
N ALA A 237 32.02 -14.55 0.80
CA ALA A 237 32.49 -14.91 2.14
C ALA A 237 32.86 -13.67 2.98
N VAL A 238 33.23 -12.56 2.34
CA VAL A 238 33.44 -11.29 3.02
C VAL A 238 32.10 -10.67 3.43
N ARG A 239 31.11 -10.71 2.54
CA ARG A 239 29.76 -10.18 2.83
C ARG A 239 29.07 -10.92 3.96
N GLU A 240 29.13 -12.25 3.96
CA GLU A 240 28.53 -13.06 5.03
C GLU A 240 29.16 -12.78 6.39
N ARG A 241 30.49 -12.65 6.46
CA ARG A 241 31.20 -12.28 7.70
C ARG A 241 30.83 -10.87 8.17
N ALA A 242 30.74 -9.91 7.25
CA ALA A 242 30.35 -8.54 7.55
C ALA A 242 28.92 -8.45 8.12
N GLU A 243 27.98 -9.19 7.52
CA GLU A 243 26.59 -9.26 7.99
C GLU A 243 26.47 -9.96 9.35
N ALA A 244 27.20 -11.07 9.57
CA ALA A 244 27.25 -11.77 10.84
C ALA A 244 27.77 -10.85 11.96
N PHE A 245 28.88 -10.15 11.71
CA PHE A 245 29.46 -9.19 12.66
C PHE A 245 28.46 -8.09 13.06
N LEU A 246 27.79 -7.46 12.09
CA LEU A 246 26.80 -6.42 12.39
C LEU A 246 25.59 -6.98 13.16
N THR A 247 25.19 -8.21 12.86
CA THR A 247 24.07 -8.87 13.55
C THR A 247 24.41 -9.15 15.01
N GLU A 248 25.58 -9.74 15.26
CA GLU A 248 26.09 -9.97 16.62
C GLU A 248 26.23 -8.67 17.40
N TYR A 249 26.76 -7.63 16.75
CA TYR A 249 26.96 -6.33 17.38
C TYR A 249 25.62 -5.66 17.75
N ARG A 250 24.64 -5.66 16.84
CA ARG A 250 23.30 -5.12 17.11
C ARG A 250 22.62 -5.87 18.25
N LEU A 251 22.79 -7.18 18.32
CA LEU A 251 22.28 -8.00 19.41
C LEU A 251 22.95 -7.64 20.73
N ALA A 252 24.27 -7.47 20.74
CA ALA A 252 25.03 -7.06 21.93
C ALA A 252 24.57 -5.68 22.45
N LEU A 253 24.39 -4.70 21.55
CA LEU A 253 23.87 -3.37 21.91
C LEU A 253 22.45 -3.43 22.48
N LYS A 254 21.57 -4.23 21.86
CA LYS A 254 20.20 -4.42 22.34
C LYS A 254 20.23 -5.00 23.77
N ASN A 255 21.00 -6.05 23.99
CA ASN A 255 21.13 -6.69 25.29
C ASN A 255 21.72 -5.74 26.35
N ALA A 256 22.68 -4.88 25.97
CA ALA A 256 23.24 -3.88 26.87
C ALA A 256 22.19 -2.83 27.29
N ARG A 257 21.37 -2.34 26.35
CA ARG A 257 20.27 -1.41 26.65
C ARG A 257 19.20 -2.05 27.52
N GLU A 258 18.85 -3.30 27.28
CA GLU A 258 17.87 -4.04 28.10
C GLU A 258 18.38 -4.21 29.54
N ARG A 259 19.67 -4.47 29.73
CA ARG A 259 20.28 -4.52 31.08
C ARG A 259 20.23 -3.17 31.77
N GLU A 260 20.60 -2.09 31.08
CA GLU A 260 20.55 -0.74 31.63
C GLU A 260 19.12 -0.34 32.05
N GLN A 261 18.13 -0.67 31.23
CA GLN A 261 16.72 -0.45 31.54
C GLN A 261 16.26 -1.27 32.75
N ALA A 262 16.65 -2.54 32.83
CA ALA A 262 16.34 -3.39 33.98
C ALA A 262 16.99 -2.86 35.28
N GLU A 263 18.25 -2.43 35.23
CA GLU A 263 18.94 -1.81 36.37
C GLU A 263 18.33 -0.46 36.77
N ALA A 264 17.88 0.35 35.82
CA ALA A 264 17.17 1.59 36.09
C ALA A 264 15.80 1.33 36.75
N ALA A 265 15.06 0.33 36.24
CA ALA A 265 13.77 -0.08 36.80
C ALA A 265 13.92 -0.63 38.23
N GLU A 266 14.94 -1.45 38.50
CA GLU A 266 15.20 -1.97 39.84
C GLU A 266 15.64 -0.86 40.79
N ARG A 267 16.49 0.08 40.35
CA ARG A 267 16.84 1.27 41.15
C ARG A 267 15.60 2.12 41.49
N TYR A 268 14.69 2.29 40.55
CA TYR A 268 13.43 3.03 40.79
C TYR A 268 12.54 2.28 41.79
N ARG A 269 12.43 0.95 41.64
CA ARG A 269 11.68 0.09 42.57
C ARG A 269 12.23 0.18 44.00
N LEU A 270 13.54 0.07 44.17
CA LEU A 270 14.18 0.18 45.49
C LEU A 270 13.94 1.56 46.12
N LYS A 271 14.12 2.65 45.36
CA LYS A 271 13.79 4.00 45.83
C LYS A 271 12.32 4.16 46.23
N ARG A 272 11.40 3.52 45.49
CA ARG A 272 9.98 3.54 45.84
C ARG A 272 9.72 2.82 47.17
N ILE A 273 10.30 1.63 47.37
CA ILE A 273 10.18 0.88 48.62
C ILE A 273 10.75 1.68 49.79
N GLU A 274 11.89 2.34 49.60
CA GLU A 274 12.50 3.21 50.62
C GLU A 274 11.57 4.38 50.98
N ARG A 275 11.01 5.08 49.99
CA ARG A 275 10.02 6.14 50.22
C ARG A 275 8.75 5.67 50.93
N GLU A 276 8.22 4.51 50.53
CA GLU A 276 7.04 3.91 51.19
C GLU A 276 7.35 3.54 52.65
N ARG A 277 8.56 3.02 52.94
CA ARG A 277 9.01 2.76 54.32
C ARG A 277 9.13 4.04 55.14
N GLU A 278 9.75 5.09 54.60
CA GLU A 278 9.83 6.38 55.29
C GLU A 278 8.45 6.98 55.55
N ARG A 279 7.53 6.91 54.56
CA ARG A 279 6.13 7.33 54.72
C ARG A 279 5.44 6.53 55.82
N ALA A 280 5.66 5.21 55.88
CA ALA A 280 5.05 4.36 56.90
C ALA A 280 5.55 4.64 58.32
N THR A 281 6.86 4.83 58.49
CA THR A 281 7.43 5.22 59.78
C THR A 281 6.87 6.58 60.23
N TRP A 282 6.87 7.57 59.32
CA TRP A 282 6.29 8.88 59.59
C TRP A 282 4.80 8.82 59.96
N ALA A 283 4.00 8.03 59.23
CA ALA A 283 2.57 7.89 59.49
C ALA A 283 2.30 7.25 60.87
N THR A 284 3.15 6.29 61.27
CA THR A 284 3.09 5.68 62.60
C THR A 284 3.38 6.70 63.69
N GLU A 285 4.50 7.43 63.59
CA GLU A 285 4.88 8.48 64.55
C GLU A 285 3.84 9.60 64.64
N LEU A 286 3.26 9.99 63.50
CA LEU A 286 2.22 11.01 63.47
C LEU A 286 0.90 10.49 64.07
N THR A 287 0.55 9.23 63.83
CA THR A 287 -0.63 8.61 64.43
C THR A 287 -0.58 8.67 65.95
N GLU A 288 0.57 8.32 66.55
CA GLU A 288 0.77 8.40 68.01
C GLU A 288 0.64 9.82 68.57
N ARG A 289 0.98 10.84 67.78
CA ARG A 289 0.84 12.26 68.15
C ARG A 289 -0.57 12.80 68.01
N VAL A 290 -1.32 12.30 67.03
CA VAL A 290 -2.62 12.86 66.60
C VAL A 290 -3.78 12.15 67.28
N ASP A 291 -3.68 10.84 67.46
CA ASP A 291 -4.74 10.06 68.07
C ASP A 291 -5.00 10.52 69.50
N GLY A 292 -6.25 10.85 69.81
CA GLY A 292 -6.63 11.39 71.11
C GLY A 292 -6.37 12.88 71.32
N LEU A 293 -5.90 13.64 70.30
CA LEU A 293 -5.88 15.11 70.40
C LEU A 293 -7.29 15.64 70.74
N THR A 294 -7.35 16.62 71.63
CA THR A 294 -8.62 17.21 72.08
C THR A 294 -8.65 18.71 71.83
N ALA A 295 -9.82 19.21 71.45
CA ALA A 295 -10.07 20.63 71.28
C ALA A 295 -11.53 20.93 71.67
N GLY A 296 -11.71 21.51 72.85
CA GLY A 296 -13.04 21.72 73.43
C GLY A 296 -13.76 20.38 73.66
N THR A 297 -14.97 20.24 73.10
CA THR A 297 -15.81 19.02 73.19
C THR A 297 -15.49 17.98 72.12
N PHE A 298 -14.41 18.18 71.35
CA PHE A 298 -14.04 17.32 70.23
C PHE A 298 -12.76 16.53 70.53
N ARG A 299 -12.72 15.30 70.02
CA ARG A 299 -11.56 14.41 70.10
C ARG A 299 -11.21 13.89 68.71
N VAL A 300 -9.92 13.77 68.42
CA VAL A 300 -9.41 13.18 67.18
C VAL A 300 -9.22 11.69 67.38
N LYS A 301 -9.63 10.90 66.39
CA LYS A 301 -9.40 9.46 66.28
C LYS A 301 -8.71 9.15 64.96
N VAL A 302 -7.64 8.37 64.97
CA VAL A 302 -6.95 7.94 63.74
C VAL A 302 -7.46 6.56 63.29
N ALA A 303 -7.63 6.38 61.98
CA ALA A 303 -8.03 5.09 61.41
C ALA A 303 -6.85 4.12 61.45
N VAL A 304 -7.06 2.96 62.09
CA VAL A 304 -6.07 1.87 62.15
C VAL A 304 -6.34 0.76 61.14
N ASP A 305 -7.55 0.71 60.59
CA ASP A 305 -7.98 -0.30 59.63
C ASP A 305 -8.95 0.27 58.57
N ALA A 306 -9.09 -0.49 57.48
CA ALA A 306 -9.91 -0.12 56.34
C ALA A 306 -11.41 -0.08 56.65
N GLU A 307 -11.87 -0.90 57.60
CA GLU A 307 -13.30 -0.97 57.96
C GLU A 307 -13.73 0.30 58.69
N THR A 308 -12.91 0.79 59.59
CA THR A 308 -13.09 2.06 60.30
C THR A 308 -13.16 3.23 59.32
N LEU A 309 -12.23 3.29 58.36
CA LEU A 309 -12.21 4.36 57.36
C LEU A 309 -13.43 4.30 56.41
N ALA A 310 -13.83 3.10 56.00
CA ALA A 310 -15.02 2.87 55.19
C ALA A 310 -16.30 3.27 55.95
N HIS A 311 -16.38 2.93 57.24
CA HIS A 311 -17.48 3.33 58.12
C HIS A 311 -17.58 4.85 58.22
N TRP A 312 -16.46 5.55 58.46
CA TRP A 312 -16.44 7.01 58.49
C TRP A 312 -16.89 7.62 57.16
N GLY A 313 -16.42 7.08 56.04
CA GLY A 313 -16.87 7.51 54.70
C GLY A 313 -18.37 7.35 54.50
N SER A 314 -18.94 6.24 54.96
CA SER A 314 -20.39 5.99 54.90
C SER A 314 -21.18 6.96 55.78
N VAL A 315 -20.79 7.14 57.05
CA VAL A 315 -21.47 8.05 58.01
C VAL A 315 -21.41 9.50 57.53
N MET A 316 -20.24 9.90 57.00
CA MET A 316 -19.98 11.24 56.51
C MET A 316 -20.46 11.48 55.08
N ASN A 317 -20.91 10.44 54.37
CA ASN A 317 -21.26 10.48 52.96
C ASN A 317 -20.18 11.17 52.10
N ASN A 318 -18.92 10.73 52.27
CA ASN A 318 -17.77 11.19 51.50
C ASN A 318 -16.87 10.03 51.08
N CYS A 319 -15.89 10.33 50.23
CA CYS A 319 -15.04 9.32 49.60
C CYS A 319 -13.87 8.85 50.47
N ILE A 320 -13.78 9.23 51.76
CA ILE A 320 -12.58 8.91 52.55
C ILE A 320 -12.31 7.40 52.64
N GLY A 321 -13.38 6.60 52.66
CA GLY A 321 -13.30 5.13 52.66
C GLY A 321 -12.59 4.54 51.44
N GLY A 322 -12.56 5.27 50.32
CA GLY A 322 -11.84 4.86 49.10
C GLY A 322 -10.32 4.90 49.24
N TYR A 323 -9.79 5.60 50.25
CA TYR A 323 -8.35 5.73 50.48
C TYR A 323 -7.76 4.65 51.39
N ALA A 324 -8.48 3.55 51.64
CA ALA A 324 -7.99 2.45 52.47
C ALA A 324 -6.64 1.86 52.02
N HIS A 325 -6.29 1.99 50.74
CA HIS A 325 -4.99 1.54 50.19
C HIS A 325 -3.80 2.42 50.60
N GLU A 326 -4.04 3.63 51.11
CA GLU A 326 -3.03 4.55 51.65
C GLU A 326 -2.93 4.48 53.18
N LEU A 327 -3.71 3.61 53.84
CA LEU A 327 -3.60 3.39 55.29
C LEU A 327 -2.21 2.89 55.65
N GLY A 328 -1.60 3.53 56.64
CA GLY A 328 -0.21 3.26 57.02
C GLY A 328 0.82 3.95 56.13
N LEU A 329 0.42 4.77 55.16
CA LEU A 329 1.30 5.66 54.39
C LEU A 329 0.92 7.13 54.58
N ASP A 330 -0.38 7.40 54.68
CA ASP A 330 -0.98 8.67 55.08
C ASP A 330 -1.71 8.48 56.43
N VAL A 331 -1.94 9.57 57.14
CA VAL A 331 -2.74 9.57 58.37
C VAL A 331 -4.14 10.07 58.07
N PHE A 332 -5.13 9.20 58.30
CA PHE A 332 -6.54 9.54 58.17
C PHE A 332 -7.18 9.59 59.56
N ALA A 333 -7.81 10.70 59.89
CA ALA A 333 -8.42 10.89 61.20
C ALA A 333 -9.88 11.34 61.09
N ALA A 334 -10.68 11.00 62.09
CA ALA A 334 -12.00 11.52 62.34
C ALA A 334 -11.97 12.45 63.55
N VAL A 335 -12.74 13.53 63.50
CA VAL A 335 -13.06 14.32 64.68
C VAL A 335 -14.42 13.85 65.20
N VAL A 336 -14.46 13.39 66.44
CA VAL A 336 -15.68 12.92 67.11
C VAL A 336 -16.13 13.89 68.21
N ASP A 337 -17.45 13.99 68.41
CA ASP A 337 -18.03 14.70 69.55
C ASP A 337 -18.08 13.83 70.82
N GLU A 338 -18.55 14.38 71.95
CA GLU A 338 -18.71 13.65 73.23
C GLU A 338 -19.61 12.40 73.12
N GLY A 339 -20.48 12.36 72.11
CA GLY A 339 -21.36 11.23 71.81
C GLY A 339 -20.74 10.23 70.83
N GLU A 340 -19.43 10.32 70.56
CA GLU A 340 -18.69 9.46 69.63
C GLU A 340 -19.16 9.56 68.17
N ARG A 341 -19.89 10.62 67.81
CA ARG A 341 -20.34 10.83 66.43
C ARG A 341 -19.25 11.50 65.62
N VAL A 342 -18.93 10.94 64.47
CA VAL A 342 -17.99 11.55 63.51
C VAL A 342 -18.59 12.85 62.97
N ARG A 343 -17.84 13.94 63.11
CA ARG A 343 -18.21 15.27 62.66
C ARG A 343 -17.32 15.79 61.54
N LEU A 344 -16.03 15.47 61.54
CA LEU A 344 -15.11 15.79 60.43
C LEU A 344 -14.23 14.59 60.11
N ASN A 345 -13.73 14.56 58.88
CA ASN A 345 -12.66 13.70 58.42
C ASN A 345 -11.45 14.55 58.02
N VAL A 346 -10.27 14.06 58.34
CA VAL A 346 -8.99 14.73 58.11
C VAL A 346 -8.06 13.77 57.39
N GLN A 347 -7.42 14.24 56.32
CA GLN A 347 -6.33 13.53 55.66
C GLN A 347 -5.05 14.34 55.83
N ILE A 348 -3.99 13.68 56.27
CA ILE A 348 -2.68 14.26 56.50
C ILE A 348 -1.63 13.48 55.72
N GLN A 349 -0.85 14.20 54.91
CA GLN A 349 0.21 13.65 54.07
C GLN A 349 1.59 14.13 54.53
N ARG A 350 2.61 13.29 54.34
CA ARG A 350 3.99 13.58 54.80
C ARG A 350 4.56 14.87 54.22
N GLU A 351 4.35 15.09 52.93
CA GLU A 351 4.99 16.18 52.20
C GLU A 351 4.25 17.52 52.39
N GLU A 352 2.96 17.48 52.71
CA GLU A 352 2.09 18.66 52.62
C GLU A 352 1.35 19.00 53.92
N GLY A 353 1.22 18.04 54.84
CA GLY A 353 0.42 18.20 56.05
C GLY A 353 -1.07 17.93 55.80
N ILE A 354 -1.96 18.71 56.43
CA ILE A 354 -3.41 18.54 56.29
C ILE A 354 -3.83 18.94 54.87
N VAL A 355 -4.33 17.98 54.09
CA VAL A 355 -4.82 18.17 52.71
C VAL A 355 -6.34 18.14 52.63
N GLN A 356 -7.02 17.53 53.60
CA GLN A 356 -8.47 17.54 53.71
C GLN A 356 -8.90 17.76 55.16
N PHE A 357 -9.90 18.61 55.38
CA PHE A 357 -10.48 18.95 56.67
C PHE A 357 -12.00 19.13 56.53
N LEU A 358 -12.69 18.04 56.23
CA LEU A 358 -14.04 18.05 55.64
C LEU A 358 -15.11 17.39 56.51
N GLY A 359 -16.28 18.02 56.56
CA GLY A 359 -17.48 17.52 57.22
C GLY A 359 -18.37 16.68 56.32
N LYS A 360 -19.61 16.46 56.78
CA LYS A 360 -20.56 15.57 56.11
C LYS A 360 -20.91 16.10 54.71
N ASN A 361 -20.90 15.24 53.70
CA ASN A 361 -21.03 15.62 52.29
C ASN A 361 -19.96 16.62 51.81
N ASN A 362 -18.73 16.50 52.29
CA ASN A 362 -17.61 17.40 51.96
C ASN A 362 -17.87 18.88 52.30
N ARG A 363 -18.65 19.14 53.35
CA ARG A 363 -18.89 20.51 53.83
C ARG A 363 -17.65 21.05 54.52
N ASP A 364 -17.46 22.37 54.46
CA ASP A 364 -16.37 23.04 55.17
C ASP A 364 -16.49 22.86 56.68
N ALA A 365 -15.35 22.83 57.36
CA ALA A 365 -15.31 22.60 58.81
C ALA A 365 -16.09 23.65 59.61
N ILE A 366 -16.09 24.91 59.16
CA ILE A 366 -16.88 25.98 59.78
C ILE A 366 -18.38 25.68 59.72
N LYS A 367 -18.88 25.14 58.60
CA LYS A 367 -20.32 24.82 58.45
C LYS A 367 -20.73 23.67 59.35
N GLU A 368 -19.79 22.77 59.67
CA GLU A 368 -20.06 21.57 60.45
C GLU A 368 -19.87 21.79 61.95
N LEU A 369 -18.86 22.55 62.36
CA LEU A 369 -18.46 22.74 63.77
C LEU A 369 -18.64 24.17 64.29
N GLY A 370 -18.97 25.13 63.41
CA GLY A 370 -18.90 26.56 63.71
C GLY A 370 -17.47 27.10 63.68
N SER A 371 -17.31 28.41 63.50
CA SER A 371 -16.00 29.06 63.34
C SER A 371 -15.05 28.83 64.52
N CYS A 372 -15.55 28.95 65.76
CA CYS A 372 -14.73 28.73 66.96
C CYS A 372 -14.28 27.27 67.10
N GLY A 373 -15.19 26.31 66.85
CA GLY A 373 -14.87 24.89 66.96
C GLY A 373 -13.89 24.43 65.89
N ALA A 374 -14.12 24.84 64.64
CA ALA A 374 -13.25 24.52 63.52
C ALA A 374 -11.85 25.15 63.68
N GLN A 375 -11.76 26.41 64.14
CA GLN A 375 -10.47 27.06 64.41
C GLN A 375 -9.72 26.39 65.56
N ALA A 376 -10.39 26.09 66.69
CA ALA A 376 -9.75 25.44 67.83
C ALA A 376 -9.18 24.06 67.47
N LEU A 377 -9.85 23.30 66.60
CA LEU A 377 -9.32 22.04 66.09
C LEU A 377 -8.12 22.25 65.16
N LEU A 378 -8.20 23.18 64.21
CA LEU A 378 -7.09 23.48 63.32
C LEU A 378 -5.86 23.96 64.11
N ASP A 379 -6.07 24.78 65.14
CA ASP A 379 -5.03 25.23 66.07
C ASP A 379 -4.44 24.06 66.86
N ALA A 380 -5.25 23.07 67.26
CA ALA A 380 -4.74 21.86 67.92
C ALA A 380 -3.86 21.02 66.99
N PHE A 381 -4.24 20.82 65.72
CA PHE A 381 -3.41 20.12 64.73
C PHE A 381 -2.09 20.87 64.46
N THR A 382 -2.16 22.19 64.28
CA THR A 382 -0.98 23.02 64.00
C THR A 382 -0.05 23.14 65.21
N THR A 383 -0.59 23.23 66.43
CA THR A 383 0.17 23.16 67.70
C THR A 383 0.82 21.80 67.87
N ALA A 384 0.15 20.73 67.44
CA ALA A 384 0.73 19.40 67.38
C ALA A 384 1.81 19.28 66.30
N GLY A 385 2.18 20.36 65.59
CA GLY A 385 3.28 20.40 64.61
C GLY A 385 2.89 19.91 63.23
N ILE A 386 1.61 20.01 62.85
CA ILE A 386 1.09 19.51 61.58
C ILE A 386 0.79 20.72 60.68
N PRO A 387 1.53 20.90 59.58
CA PRO A 387 1.27 22.01 58.68
C PRO A 387 -0.07 21.80 57.96
N VAL A 388 -0.58 22.87 57.37
CA VAL A 388 -1.79 22.84 56.55
C VAL A 388 -1.37 23.08 55.11
N ALA A 389 -1.75 22.18 54.21
CA ALA A 389 -1.42 22.32 52.81
C ALA A 389 -2.06 23.60 52.24
N ARG A 390 -1.37 24.28 51.32
CA ARG A 390 -1.89 25.50 50.68
C ARG A 390 -3.22 25.28 49.96
N HIS A 391 -3.48 24.06 49.53
CA HIS A 391 -4.69 23.65 48.82
C HIS A 391 -5.61 22.77 49.67
N ALA A 392 -5.45 22.80 51.01
CA ALA A 392 -6.27 22.01 51.92
C ALA A 392 -7.76 22.29 51.72
N LEU A 393 -8.54 21.23 51.57
CA LEU A 393 -9.99 21.34 51.40
C LEU A 393 -10.69 21.50 52.76
N GLY A 394 -11.74 22.32 52.81
CA GLY A 394 -12.58 22.48 54.00
C GLY A 394 -12.04 23.45 55.06
N THR A 395 -10.94 24.14 54.78
CA THR A 395 -10.32 25.16 55.66
C THR A 395 -10.71 26.60 55.27
N GLU A 396 -11.61 26.78 54.31
CA GLU A 396 -12.02 28.11 53.85
C GLU A 396 -12.61 28.95 54.99
N GLY A 397 -12.08 30.16 55.17
CA GLY A 397 -12.47 31.07 56.26
C GLY A 397 -11.80 30.81 57.61
N LEU A 398 -10.93 29.79 57.72
CA LEU A 398 -10.09 29.57 58.91
C LEU A 398 -8.76 30.31 58.78
N HIS A 399 -8.21 30.73 59.92
CA HIS A 399 -6.86 31.27 59.97
C HIS A 399 -5.87 30.13 59.87
N VAL A 400 -5.25 29.98 58.70
CA VAL A 400 -4.18 29.03 58.47
C VAL A 400 -2.86 29.72 58.80
N PRO A 401 -2.09 29.24 59.80
CA PRO A 401 -0.77 29.80 60.08
C PRO A 401 0.11 29.61 58.85
N VAL A 402 0.67 30.72 58.35
CA VAL A 402 1.62 30.66 57.23
C VAL A 402 2.85 29.93 57.74
N SER A 403 3.11 28.73 57.22
CA SER A 403 4.32 27.98 57.52
C SER A 403 5.54 28.84 57.15
N ALA A 404 6.43 29.06 58.13
CA ALA A 404 7.71 29.74 57.93
C ALA A 404 8.68 28.90 57.08
#